data_AF-A0A183ILF8-F1
#
_entry.id   AF-A0A183ILF8-F1
#
_cell.length_a   1.000
_cell.length_b   1.000
_cell.length_c   1.000
_cell.angle_alpha   90.00
_cell.angle_beta   90.00
_cell.angle_gamma   90.00
#
_symmetry.space_group_name_H-M   'P 1'
#
loop_
_entity.id
_entity.type
_entity.pdbx_description
1 polymer ?
#
loop_
_entity_poly.entity_id
_entity_poly.type
_entity_poly.pdbx_seq_one_letter_code
_entity_poly.pdbx_strand_id
1 'polypeptide(L)'
;LYDLFLEIFPDLFFIAAVSDDCCPAVSFALLTVKHLFSRYRWQKERWALKERYAMYGRSSGVVPGVMWPTRSELEEIIAEEKEWSPQFQDTVDAVKAEAKELELKQQARIKQVESNVKNYAKELEKYREKLRKKEEEIEKAKAMKMAKVREIQVITILSFLHTDV
;
A
#
# COMPACT_ATOMS: atom_id res chain seq x y z
N LEU A 1 -50.62 1.42 -6.45
CA LEU A 1 -49.98 1.69 -7.77
C LEU A 1 -50.31 0.64 -8.84
N TYR A 2 -50.82 -0.55 -8.47
CA TYR A 2 -51.47 -1.46 -9.43
C TYR A 2 -52.88 -0.97 -9.84
N ASP A 3 -53.56 -0.21 -8.98
CA ASP A 3 -54.91 0.32 -9.29
C ASP A 3 -54.92 1.46 -10.30
N LEU A 4 -53.85 2.28 -10.36
CA LEU A 4 -53.76 3.38 -11.35
C LEU A 4 -53.43 2.90 -12.77
N PHE A 5 -52.95 1.66 -12.92
CA PHE A 5 -52.56 1.11 -14.21
C PHE A 5 -53.76 0.51 -14.97
N LEU A 6 -54.81 0.10 -14.24
CA LEU A 6 -56.04 -0.45 -14.80
C LEU A 6 -57.01 0.62 -15.33
N GLU A 7 -56.86 1.88 -14.93
CA GLU A 7 -57.72 2.98 -15.43
C GLU A 7 -57.26 3.52 -16.80
N ILE A 8 -56.01 3.32 -17.20
CA ILE A 8 -55.46 3.94 -18.42
C ILE A 8 -55.66 3.07 -19.68
N PHE A 9 -55.81 1.74 -19.54
CA PHE A 9 -55.98 0.83 -20.68
C PHE A 9 -56.95 -0.33 -20.38
N PRO A 10 -58.28 -0.11 -20.41
CA PRO A 10 -59.26 -1.17 -20.22
C PRO A 10 -59.31 -2.18 -21.40
N ASP A 11 -58.82 -1.80 -22.58
CA ASP A 11 -58.98 -2.61 -23.80
C ASP A 11 -57.87 -3.66 -24.03
N LEU A 12 -56.78 -3.63 -23.24
CA LEU A 12 -55.67 -4.57 -23.44
C LEU A 12 -55.84 -5.92 -22.75
N PHE A 13 -56.85 -6.08 -21.89
CA PHE A 13 -57.11 -7.35 -21.21
C PHE A 13 -57.85 -8.37 -22.10
N PHE A 14 -58.45 -7.94 -23.21
CA PHE A 14 -59.27 -8.81 -24.06
C PHE A 14 -58.49 -9.66 -25.07
N ILE A 15 -57.18 -9.45 -25.23
CA ILE A 15 -56.37 -10.16 -26.25
C ILE A 15 -55.68 -11.41 -25.69
N ALA A 16 -55.67 -11.62 -24.37
CA ALA A 16 -54.94 -12.73 -23.74
C ALA A 16 -55.63 -14.11 -23.79
N ALA A 17 -56.69 -14.29 -24.59
CA ALA A 17 -57.45 -15.54 -24.68
C ALA A 17 -57.72 -16.01 -26.11
N VAL A 18 -56.77 -15.81 -27.04
CA VAL A 18 -56.80 -16.51 -28.34
C VAL A 18 -55.50 -17.29 -28.50
N SER A 19 -55.68 -18.61 -28.54
CA SER A 19 -54.66 -19.64 -28.74
C SER A 19 -53.69 -19.33 -29.87
N ASP A 20 -52.47 -19.79 -29.63
CA ASP A 20 -51.41 -20.07 -30.58
C ASP A 20 -51.97 -20.60 -31.92
N ASP A 21 -51.69 -19.90 -33.03
CA ASP A 21 -51.28 -20.50 -34.34
C ASP A 21 -51.57 -19.65 -35.60
N CYS A 22 -52.24 -18.50 -35.55
CA CYS A 22 -52.61 -17.80 -36.80
C CYS A 22 -52.52 -16.28 -36.72
N CYS A 23 -51.32 -15.68 -36.75
CA CYS A 23 -51.11 -14.34 -37.35
C CYS A 23 -49.63 -13.91 -37.31
N PRO A 24 -48.94 -13.71 -38.46
CA PRO A 24 -47.58 -13.16 -38.48
C PRO A 24 -47.49 -11.70 -37.98
N ALA A 25 -48.62 -10.98 -37.94
CA ALA A 25 -48.68 -9.60 -37.46
C ALA A 25 -48.52 -9.47 -35.93
N VAL A 26 -48.96 -10.46 -35.15
CA VAL A 26 -48.88 -10.44 -33.67
C VAL A 26 -47.45 -10.67 -33.19
N SER A 27 -46.68 -11.48 -33.94
CA SER A 27 -45.26 -11.72 -33.65
C SER A 27 -44.42 -10.44 -33.82
N PHE A 28 -44.74 -9.62 -34.83
CA PHE A 28 -44.06 -8.34 -35.05
C PHE A 28 -44.37 -7.31 -33.95
N ALA A 29 -45.62 -7.27 -33.46
CA ALA A 29 -46.03 -6.38 -32.37
C ALA A 29 -45.44 -6.78 -31.00
N LEU A 30 -45.26 -8.08 -30.71
CA LEU A 30 -44.59 -8.53 -29.48
C LEU A 30 -43.08 -8.26 -29.50
N LEU A 31 -42.45 -8.24 -30.69
CA LEU A 31 -41.04 -7.89 -30.86
C LEU A 31 -40.77 -6.39 -30.62
N THR A 32 -41.70 -5.50 -30.98
CA THR A 32 -41.57 -4.06 -30.74
C THR A 32 -41.76 -3.69 -29.26
N VAL A 33 -42.60 -4.43 -28.51
CA VAL A 33 -42.81 -4.22 -27.06
C VAL A 33 -41.60 -4.69 -26.23
N LYS A 34 -40.92 -5.79 -26.61
CA LYS A 34 -39.68 -6.24 -25.93
C LYS A 34 -38.55 -5.20 -25.98
N HIS A 35 -38.51 -4.37 -27.01
CA HIS A 35 -37.53 -3.28 -27.13
C HIS A 35 -37.91 -2.02 -26.33
N LEU A 36 -39.13 -1.92 -25.81
CA LEU A 36 -39.64 -0.72 -25.14
C LEU A 36 -39.38 -0.65 -23.63
N PHE A 37 -38.97 -1.75 -22.98
CA PHE A 37 -38.87 -1.81 -21.51
C PHE A 37 -37.54 -1.29 -20.92
N SER A 38 -36.53 -0.98 -21.74
CA SER A 38 -35.28 -0.38 -21.27
C SER A 38 -35.14 1.05 -21.80
N ARG A 39 -35.72 1.98 -21.03
CA ARG A 39 -35.74 3.42 -21.31
C ARG A 39 -34.35 4.07 -21.20
N TYR A 40 -33.46 3.50 -20.38
CA TYR A 40 -32.11 4.04 -20.15
C TYR A 40 -31.00 3.12 -20.66
N ARG A 41 -29.88 3.71 -21.10
CA ARG A 41 -28.71 2.97 -21.61
C ARG A 41 -28.15 1.96 -20.60
N TRP A 42 -28.00 2.38 -19.35
CA TRP A 42 -27.46 1.55 -18.28
C TRP A 42 -28.29 0.29 -18.01
N GLN A 43 -29.61 0.33 -18.22
CA GLN A 43 -30.47 -0.85 -18.05
C GLN A 43 -30.16 -1.96 -19.04
N LYS A 44 -29.56 -1.62 -20.19
CA LYS A 44 -29.15 -2.57 -21.23
C LYS A 44 -27.75 -3.12 -20.99
N GLU A 45 -26.99 -2.56 -20.05
CA GLU A 45 -25.63 -3.00 -19.76
C GLU A 45 -25.62 -4.37 -19.09
N ARG A 46 -24.51 -5.10 -19.26
CA ARG A 46 -24.39 -6.49 -18.82
C ARG A 46 -24.57 -6.64 -17.32
N TRP A 47 -24.07 -5.71 -16.51
CA TRP A 47 -24.21 -5.75 -15.06
C TRP A 47 -25.68 -5.63 -14.61
N ALA A 48 -26.48 -4.76 -15.23
CA ALA A 48 -27.90 -4.59 -14.92
C ALA A 48 -28.73 -5.81 -15.37
N LEU A 49 -28.30 -6.50 -16.43
CA LEU A 49 -28.89 -7.78 -16.83
C LEU A 49 -28.58 -8.91 -15.84
N LYS A 50 -27.34 -8.96 -15.34
CA LYS A 50 -26.93 -9.91 -14.30
C LYS A 50 -27.72 -9.70 -13.02
N GLU A 51 -27.89 -8.44 -12.59
CA GLU A 51 -28.67 -8.08 -11.41
C GLU A 51 -30.14 -8.52 -11.52
N ARG A 52 -30.80 -8.23 -12.65
CA ARG A 52 -32.18 -8.68 -12.89
C ARG A 52 -32.33 -10.19 -12.87
N TYR A 53 -31.38 -10.92 -13.45
CA TYR A 53 -31.42 -12.37 -13.40
C TYR A 53 -31.16 -12.90 -11.98
N ALA A 54 -30.28 -12.27 -11.20
CA ALA A 54 -30.07 -12.64 -9.80
C ALA A 54 -31.35 -12.44 -8.96
N MET A 55 -32.13 -11.39 -9.24
CA MET A 55 -33.37 -11.10 -8.52
C MET A 55 -34.55 -11.99 -8.93
N TYR A 56 -34.79 -12.14 -10.23
CA TYR A 56 -35.99 -12.78 -10.77
C TYR A 56 -35.73 -14.17 -11.38
N GLY A 57 -34.47 -14.61 -11.42
CA GLY A 57 -34.08 -15.87 -12.03
C GLY A 57 -34.47 -15.95 -13.50
N ARG A 58 -34.93 -17.14 -13.91
CA ARG A 58 -35.33 -17.42 -15.30
C ARG A 58 -36.55 -16.63 -15.77
N SER A 59 -37.40 -16.18 -14.85
CA SER A 59 -38.60 -15.38 -15.18
C SER A 59 -38.25 -14.00 -15.77
N SER A 60 -37.03 -13.50 -15.54
CA SER A 60 -36.52 -12.26 -16.12
C SER A 60 -36.40 -12.27 -17.65
N GLY A 61 -36.43 -13.45 -18.28
CA GLY A 61 -36.22 -13.60 -19.73
C GLY A 61 -34.78 -13.34 -20.19
N VAL A 62 -33.83 -13.13 -19.26
CA VAL A 62 -32.41 -12.92 -19.58
C VAL A 62 -31.76 -14.26 -19.97
N VAL A 63 -30.87 -14.23 -20.97
CA VAL A 63 -30.10 -15.39 -21.41
C VAL A 63 -28.97 -15.68 -20.39
N PRO A 64 -28.87 -16.90 -19.82
CA PRO A 64 -27.89 -17.23 -18.80
C PRO A 64 -26.43 -17.06 -19.23
N GLY A 65 -26.15 -17.27 -20.53
CA GLY A 65 -24.79 -17.12 -21.08
C GLY A 65 -24.19 -15.72 -20.91
N VAL A 66 -25.03 -14.70 -20.73
CA VAL A 66 -24.60 -13.30 -20.52
C VAL A 66 -23.95 -13.08 -19.15
N MET A 67 -24.09 -14.02 -18.21
CA MET A 67 -23.45 -13.92 -16.89
C MET A 67 -21.95 -14.11 -16.92
N TRP A 68 -21.46 -14.91 -17.86
CA TRP A 68 -20.06 -15.25 -17.98
C TRP A 68 -19.33 -14.22 -18.86
N PRO A 69 -18.02 -13.99 -18.62
CA PRO A 69 -17.19 -13.20 -19.51
C PRO A 69 -17.22 -13.74 -20.94
N THR A 70 -17.03 -12.85 -21.92
CA THR A 70 -16.74 -13.29 -23.28
C THR A 70 -15.31 -13.85 -23.35
N ARG A 71 -14.98 -14.56 -24.43
CA ARG A 71 -13.62 -15.08 -24.64
C ARG A 71 -12.56 -13.97 -24.59
N SER A 72 -12.84 -12.82 -25.21
CA SER A 72 -11.91 -11.67 -25.21
C SER A 72 -11.69 -11.13 -23.80
N GLU A 73 -12.76 -10.96 -23.02
CA GLU A 73 -12.69 -10.47 -21.64
C GLU A 73 -11.99 -11.48 -20.73
N LEU A 74 -12.16 -12.78 -20.99
CA LEU A 74 -11.46 -13.82 -20.25
C LEU A 74 -9.95 -13.80 -20.53
N GLU A 75 -9.56 -13.59 -21.79
CA GLU A 75 -8.15 -13.43 -22.17
C GLU A 75 -7.52 -12.18 -21.51
N GLU A 76 -8.26 -11.07 -21.43
CA GLU A 76 -7.85 -9.87 -20.70
C GLU A 76 -7.67 -10.14 -19.20
N ILE A 77 -8.64 -10.78 -18.54
CA ILE A 77 -8.57 -11.13 -17.11
C ILE A 77 -7.36 -12.03 -16.82
N ILE A 78 -7.11 -13.04 -17.67
CA ILE A 78 -5.96 -13.94 -17.51
C ILE A 78 -4.64 -13.19 -17.69
N ALA A 79 -4.57 -12.25 -18.63
CA ALA A 79 -3.39 -11.44 -18.85
C ALA A 79 -3.12 -10.51 -17.64
N GLU A 80 -4.16 -9.87 -17.12
CA GLU A 80 -4.07 -9.03 -15.92
C GLU A 80 -3.65 -9.86 -14.69
N GLU A 81 -4.26 -11.03 -14.47
CA GLU A 81 -3.92 -11.91 -13.35
C GLU A 81 -2.46 -12.36 -13.43
N LYS A 82 -1.98 -12.71 -14.63
CA LYS A 82 -0.59 -13.12 -14.81
C LYS A 82 0.42 -11.99 -14.58
N GLU A 83 0.07 -10.76 -14.92
CA GLU A 83 0.95 -9.59 -14.73
C GLU A 83 1.00 -9.17 -13.26
N TRP A 84 -0.16 -9.10 -12.61
CA TRP A 84 -0.26 -8.52 -11.26
C TRP A 84 -0.23 -9.56 -10.13
N SER A 85 -0.58 -10.82 -10.43
CA SER A 85 -0.62 -11.91 -9.46
C SER A 85 0.43 -12.98 -9.81
N PRO A 86 1.62 -12.94 -9.17
CA PRO A 86 2.63 -13.95 -9.39
C PRO A 86 2.15 -15.33 -8.93
N GLN A 87 2.74 -16.39 -9.48
CA GLN A 87 2.39 -17.74 -9.07
C GLN A 87 2.90 -18.02 -7.65
N PHE A 88 2.20 -18.93 -6.96
CA PHE A 88 2.58 -19.33 -5.61
C PHE A 88 4.03 -19.84 -5.52
N GLN A 89 4.49 -20.62 -6.51
CA GLN A 89 5.87 -21.13 -6.51
C GLN A 89 6.89 -20.00 -6.63
N ASP A 90 6.66 -19.04 -7.52
CA ASP A 90 7.54 -17.89 -7.73
C ASP A 90 7.68 -17.06 -6.44
N THR A 91 6.57 -16.80 -5.74
CA THR A 91 6.59 -16.07 -4.47
C THR A 91 7.34 -16.82 -3.38
N VAL A 92 7.16 -18.14 -3.27
CA VAL A 92 7.88 -18.96 -2.29
C VAL A 92 9.38 -18.93 -2.55
N ASP A 93 9.81 -18.99 -3.80
CA ASP A 93 11.22 -18.99 -4.15
C ASP A 93 11.86 -17.60 -3.99
N ALA A 94 11.12 -16.53 -4.27
CA ALA A 94 11.53 -15.16 -3.96
C ALA A 94 11.77 -14.97 -2.45
N VAL A 95 10.82 -15.40 -1.61
CA VAL A 95 10.96 -15.32 -0.14
C VAL A 95 12.15 -16.11 0.36
N LYS A 96 12.39 -17.31 -0.19
CA LYS A 96 13.59 -18.11 0.16
C LYS A 96 14.88 -17.41 -0.25
N ALA A 97 14.92 -16.74 -1.40
CA ALA A 97 16.08 -15.99 -1.85
C ALA A 97 16.36 -14.80 -0.92
N GLU A 98 15.33 -14.03 -0.57
CA GLU A 98 15.42 -12.92 0.38
C GLU A 98 15.92 -13.38 1.75
N ALA A 99 15.39 -14.50 2.26
CA ALA A 99 15.83 -15.06 3.53
C ALA A 99 17.33 -15.41 3.52
N LYS A 100 17.82 -16.05 2.45
CA LYS A 100 19.24 -16.38 2.28
C LYS A 100 20.12 -15.13 2.24
N GLU A 101 19.69 -14.08 1.54
CA GLU A 101 20.44 -12.82 1.51
C GLU A 101 20.53 -12.16 2.89
N LEU A 102 19.43 -12.18 3.64
CA LEU A 102 19.39 -11.63 5.00
C LEU A 102 20.31 -12.41 5.93
N GLU A 103 20.31 -13.74 5.87
CA GLU A 103 21.23 -14.59 6.62
C GLU A 103 22.70 -14.28 6.30
N LEU A 104 23.03 -14.13 5.01
CA LEU A 104 24.40 -13.77 4.59
C LEU A 104 24.81 -12.39 5.12
N LYS A 105 23.92 -11.39 5.06
CA LYS A 105 24.16 -10.05 5.61
C LYS A 105 24.36 -10.10 7.13
N GLN A 106 23.56 -10.88 7.84
CA GLN A 106 23.71 -11.07 9.28
C GLN A 106 25.04 -11.75 9.63
N GLN A 107 25.41 -12.81 8.92
CA GLN A 107 26.69 -13.49 9.12
C GLN A 107 27.89 -12.57 8.85
N ALA A 108 27.84 -11.76 7.79
CA ALA A 108 28.87 -10.78 7.48
C ALA A 108 29.01 -9.74 8.61
N ARG A 109 27.88 -9.25 9.13
CA ARG A 109 27.85 -8.32 10.27
C ARG A 109 28.46 -8.96 11.52
N ILE A 110 28.11 -10.20 11.83
CA ILE A 110 28.65 -10.92 13.00
C ILE A 110 30.17 -11.05 12.86
N LYS A 111 30.68 -11.49 11.70
CA LYS A 111 32.13 -11.59 11.43
C LYS A 111 32.84 -10.25 11.61
N GLN A 112 32.23 -9.15 11.18
CA GLN A 112 32.78 -7.81 11.38
C GLN A 112 32.85 -7.46 12.88
N VAL A 113 31.78 -7.71 13.63
CA VAL A 113 31.75 -7.48 15.08
C VAL A 113 32.81 -8.32 15.78
N GLU A 114 32.97 -9.59 15.44
CA GLU A 114 34.01 -10.45 15.99
C GLU A 114 35.42 -9.88 15.75
N SER A 115 35.69 -9.36 14.55
CA SER A 115 36.97 -8.74 14.22
C SER A 115 37.21 -7.45 15.04
N ASN A 116 36.15 -6.67 15.27
CA ASN A 116 36.21 -5.46 16.08
C ASN A 116 36.44 -5.79 17.55
N VAL A 117 35.75 -6.80 18.08
CA VAL A 117 35.92 -7.27 19.46
C VAL A 117 37.35 -7.75 19.71
N LYS A 118 37.95 -8.47 18.76
CA LYS A 118 39.37 -8.87 18.84
C LYS A 118 40.32 -7.66 18.90
N ASN A 119 40.02 -6.60 18.16
CA ASN A 119 40.83 -5.39 18.12
C ASN A 119 40.53 -4.40 19.26
N TYR A 120 39.42 -4.57 19.97
CA TYR A 120 38.90 -3.63 20.97
C TYR A 120 39.89 -3.34 22.10
N ALA A 121 40.51 -4.39 22.67
CA ALA A 121 41.43 -4.23 23.80
C ALA A 121 42.64 -3.36 23.45
N LYS A 122 43.19 -3.52 22.23
CA LYS A 122 44.33 -2.72 21.76
C LYS A 122 43.94 -1.26 21.56
N GLU A 123 42.76 -1.02 21.01
CA GLU A 123 42.29 0.34 20.73
C GLU A 123 41.88 1.09 22.02
N LEU A 124 41.33 0.36 23.01
CA LEU A 124 41.03 0.89 24.33
C LEU A 124 42.30 1.41 25.02
N GLU A 125 43.40 0.66 24.95
CA GLU A 125 44.65 1.07 25.59
C GLU A 125 45.24 2.34 24.94
N LYS A 126 45.23 2.42 23.60
CA LYS A 126 45.62 3.64 22.89
C LYS A 126 44.74 4.83 23.28
N TYR A 127 43.44 4.62 23.47
CA TYR A 127 42.52 5.67 23.87
C TYR A 127 42.83 6.17 25.29
N ARG A 128 43.09 5.25 26.23
CA ARG A 128 43.52 5.60 27.59
C ARG A 128 44.83 6.37 27.61
N GLU A 129 45.80 5.98 26.78
CA GLU A 129 47.07 6.69 26.66
C GLU A 129 46.87 8.12 26.14
N LYS A 130 45.98 8.33 25.17
CA LYS A 130 45.61 9.67 24.68
C LYS A 130 44.94 10.51 25.77
N LEU A 131 44.09 9.92 26.60
CA LEU A 131 43.48 10.63 27.73
C LEU A 131 44.54 11.11 28.72
N ARG A 132 45.44 10.23 29.14
CA ARG A 132 46.54 10.59 30.05
C ARG A 132 47.39 11.74 29.51
N LYS A 133 47.77 11.67 28.23
CA LYS A 133 48.55 12.74 27.58
C LYS A 133 47.82 14.09 27.62
N LYS A 134 46.51 14.09 27.34
CA LYS A 134 45.69 15.31 27.43
C LYS A 134 45.59 15.84 28.85
N GLU A 135 45.43 14.97 29.85
CA GLU A 135 45.40 15.37 31.26
C GLU A 135 46.72 16.02 31.68
N GLU A 136 47.86 15.44 31.28
CA GLU A 136 49.18 16.00 31.54
C GLU A 136 49.36 17.37 30.87
N GLU A 137 48.90 17.56 29.64
CA GLU A 137 48.93 18.85 28.93
C GLU A 137 48.04 19.91 29.63
N ILE A 138 46.85 19.51 30.04
CA ILE A 138 45.92 20.37 30.78
C ILE A 138 46.54 20.80 32.12
N GLU A 139 47.19 19.87 32.84
CA GLU A 139 47.79 20.18 34.13
C GLU A 139 49.00 21.10 33.99
N LYS A 140 49.84 20.89 32.98
CA LYS A 140 50.93 21.82 32.64
C LYS A 140 50.39 23.20 32.28
N ALA A 141 49.34 23.27 31.48
CA ALA A 141 48.71 24.54 31.11
C ALA A 141 48.09 25.25 32.34
N LYS A 142 47.47 24.51 33.27
CA LYS A 142 46.97 25.05 34.54
C LYS A 142 48.12 25.57 35.40
N ALA A 143 49.21 24.83 35.55
CA ALA A 143 50.38 25.24 36.32
C ALA A 143 51.00 26.53 35.76
N MET A 144 51.16 26.64 34.44
CA MET A 144 51.63 27.86 33.78
C MET A 144 50.68 29.05 34.02
N LYS A 145 49.37 28.83 33.89
CA LYS A 145 48.36 29.86 34.19
C LYS A 145 48.41 30.30 35.65
N MET A 146 48.50 29.35 36.59
CA MET A 146 48.59 29.65 38.02
C MET A 146 49.86 30.42 38.37
N ALA A 147 51.01 30.06 37.77
CA ALA A 147 52.24 30.81 37.94
C ALA A 147 52.09 32.27 37.47
N LYS A 148 51.47 32.47 36.30
CA LYS A 148 51.22 33.82 35.78
C LYS A 148 50.28 34.64 36.67
N VAL A 149 49.23 34.02 37.20
CA VAL A 149 48.30 34.67 38.13
C VAL A 149 49.02 35.10 39.41
N ARG A 150 49.90 34.26 39.97
CA ARG A 150 50.69 34.61 41.16
C ARG A 150 51.60 35.81 40.92
N GLU A 151 52.29 35.86 39.78
CA GLU A 151 53.12 37.01 39.41
C GLU A 151 52.30 38.31 39.39
N ILE A 152 51.12 38.27 38.74
CA ILE A 152 50.23 39.44 38.67
C ILE A 152 49.78 39.86 40.06
N GLN A 153 49.36 38.92 40.91
CA GLN A 153 48.93 39.21 42.28
C GLN A 153 50.04 39.87 43.12
N VAL A 154 51.28 39.39 43.02
CA VAL A 154 52.43 40.00 43.71
C VAL A 154 52.67 41.43 43.24
N ILE A 155 52.65 41.67 41.94
CA ILE A 155 52.81 43.03 41.37
C ILE A 155 51.68 43.95 41.86
N THR A 156 50.43 43.49 41.84
CA THR A 156 49.28 44.26 42.32
C THR A 156 49.42 44.63 43.80
N ILE A 157 49.80 43.68 44.66
CA ILE A 157 50.00 43.92 46.10
C ILE A 157 51.14 44.92 46.33
N LEU A 158 52.26 44.80 45.62
CA LEU A 158 53.37 45.74 45.74
C LEU A 158 52.99 47.15 45.28
N SER A 159 52.22 47.27 44.19
CA SER A 159 51.71 48.57 43.75
C SER A 159 50.76 49.21 44.76
N PHE A 160 49.92 48.40 45.41
CA PHE A 160 48.97 48.84 46.44
C PHE A 160 49.69 49.33 47.71
N LEU A 161 50.71 48.58 48.17
CA LEU A 161 51.53 48.97 49.32
C LEU A 161 52.38 50.23 49.08
N HIS A 162 52.73 50.52 47.81
CA HIS A 162 53.49 51.73 47.46
C HIS A 162 52.60 52.98 47.39
N THR A 163 51.29 52.82 47.21
CA THR A 163 50.32 53.95 47.18
C THR A 163 49.81 54.37 48.56
N ASP A 164 50.06 53.58 49.62
CA ASP A 164 49.60 53.82 51.00
C ASP A 164 50.64 54.55 51.89
N VAL A 165 51.72 55.11 51.32
CA VAL A 165 52.73 55.96 51.99
C VAL A 165 52.68 57.37 51.41
#